data_AF-A0A3A5HD32-F1
#
_entry.id   AF-A0A3A5HD32-F1
#
_cell.length_a   1.000
_cell.length_b   1.000
_cell.length_c   1.000
_cell.angle_alpha   90.00
_cell.angle_beta   90.00
_cell.angle_gamma   90.00
#
_symmetry.space_group_name_H-M   'P 1'
#
loop_
_entity.id
_entity.type
_entity.pdbx_description
1 polymer ?
#
loop_
_entity_poly.entity_id
_entity_poly.type
_entity_poly.pdbx_seq_one_letter_code
_entity_poly.pdbx_strand_id
1 'polypeptide(L)'
;MKPSPYPMPLFWALGGSLLISATLLGLAIGRVGPGWLDQAGAVGVATAYTIALSLRTGGRPVVFGLLALAVGLLAVLGPHKEPFGDARVGAAVMTASVTAVLAVMITVPAVRAAVAVREVLIAIAISALGAVAAVGFRAEVQVERFDYAALLVAFALGFGLVFRLGAGWHGLGRRGVLVVLAGSAALAVSIAYAEMLRRYGSTHMVDLVFDAVRWVRDTIGAVPRPMQVLVGIPALLWGCHMRARRRQGWWVCVFGCAATASVAGTLVNPGTGWLEAALITAYSLVLGLAVGYALIRLDLALSGSRGSRARQEEQLGAVRPEPSRLQPLL
;
A
#
# COMPACT_ATOMS: atom_id res chain seq x y z
N MET A 1 18.91 -1.09 22.97
CA MET A 1 18.81 -1.07 21.50
C MET A 1 19.80 -2.09 20.96
N LYS A 2 19.35 -3.18 20.31
CA LYS A 2 20.29 -4.05 19.59
C LYS A 2 20.77 -3.30 18.34
N PRO A 3 22.08 -3.21 18.06
CA PRO A 3 22.56 -2.62 16.83
C PRO A 3 21.98 -3.39 15.64
N SER A 4 21.66 -2.68 14.56
CA SER A 4 21.24 -3.30 13.30
C SER A 4 22.29 -4.33 12.88
N PRO A 5 21.91 -5.58 12.56
CA PRO A 5 22.86 -6.57 12.07
C PRO A 5 23.39 -6.21 10.67
N TYR A 6 22.80 -5.21 10.01
CA TYR A 6 23.19 -4.76 8.68
C TYR A 6 24.09 -3.52 8.75
N PRO A 7 25.19 -3.50 7.98
CA PRO A 7 26.13 -2.39 7.97
C PRO A 7 25.49 -1.17 7.30
N MET A 8 25.75 0.03 7.83
CA MET A 8 25.34 1.32 7.26
C MET A 8 25.54 1.44 5.73
N PRO A 9 26.64 0.96 5.11
CA PRO A 9 26.80 0.98 3.65
C PRO A 9 25.69 0.27 2.86
N LEU A 10 25.01 -0.74 3.43
CA LEU A 10 23.89 -1.41 2.75
C LEU A 10 22.70 -0.45 2.56
N PHE A 11 22.41 0.39 3.56
CA PHE A 11 21.34 1.38 3.46
C PHE A 11 21.66 2.48 2.46
N TRP A 12 22.91 2.93 2.41
CA TRP A 12 23.37 3.89 1.41
C TRP A 12 23.33 3.31 -0.01
N ALA A 13 23.77 2.07 -0.19
CA ALA A 13 23.69 1.38 -1.47
C ALA A 13 22.24 1.20 -1.93
N LEU A 14 21.33 0.82 -1.02
CA LEU A 14 19.90 0.70 -1.31
C LEU A 14 19.25 2.05 -1.61
N GLY A 15 19.60 3.10 -0.85
CA GLY A 15 19.12 4.45 -1.12
C GLY A 15 19.61 4.98 -2.47
N GLY A 16 20.89 4.77 -2.78
CA GLY A 16 21.50 5.14 -4.06
C GLY A 16 20.89 4.38 -5.23
N SER A 17 20.71 3.06 -5.12
CA SER A 17 20.08 2.26 -6.18
C SER A 17 18.63 2.66 -6.42
N LEU A 18 17.87 2.96 -5.35
CA LEU A 18 16.51 3.45 -5.45
C LEU A 18 16.45 4.82 -6.14
N LEU A 19 17.34 5.75 -5.78
CA LEU A 19 17.42 7.07 -6.42
C LEU A 19 17.75 6.96 -7.91
N ILE A 20 18.73 6.11 -8.27
CA ILE A 20 19.05 5.84 -9.68
C ILE A 20 17.83 5.29 -10.40
N SER A 21 17.18 4.26 -9.84
CA SER A 21 16.02 3.62 -10.47
C SER A 21 14.83 4.58 -10.64
N ALA A 22 14.56 5.41 -9.63
CA ALA A 22 13.54 6.46 -9.71
C ALA A 22 13.89 7.52 -10.76
N THR A 23 15.18 7.86 -10.91
CA THR A 23 15.66 8.79 -11.95
C THR A 23 15.46 8.20 -13.34
N LEU A 24 15.77 6.92 -13.56
CA LEU A 24 15.53 6.23 -14.83
C LEU A 24 14.05 6.23 -15.21
N LEU A 25 13.15 5.95 -14.24
CA LEU A 25 11.71 6.03 -14.45
C LEU A 25 11.25 7.46 -14.77
N GLY A 26 11.77 8.47 -14.07
CA GLY A 26 11.46 9.87 -14.33
C GLY A 26 11.88 10.33 -15.73
N LEU A 27 13.08 9.93 -16.18
CA LEU A 27 13.55 10.17 -17.54
C LEU A 27 12.67 9.50 -18.58
N ALA A 28 12.24 8.25 -18.34
CA ALA A 28 11.35 7.53 -19.24
C ALA A 28 9.96 8.20 -19.33
N ILE A 29 9.40 8.67 -18.22
CA ILE A 29 8.14 9.46 -18.21
C ILE A 29 8.30 10.74 -19.03
N GLY A 30 9.44 11.43 -18.87
CA GLY A 30 9.80 12.61 -19.66
C GLY A 30 10.11 12.32 -21.13
N ARG A 31 10.06 11.05 -21.57
CA ARG A 31 10.45 10.58 -22.91
C ARG A 31 11.89 10.97 -23.28
N VAL A 32 12.79 11.02 -22.28
CA VAL A 32 14.21 11.35 -22.46
C VAL A 32 15.04 10.08 -22.39
N GLY A 33 15.80 9.79 -23.45
CA GLY A 33 16.74 8.67 -23.49
C GLY A 33 16.18 7.40 -24.12
N PRO A 34 16.89 6.26 -24.00
CA PRO A 34 16.53 5.04 -24.71
C PRO A 34 15.29 4.35 -24.14
N GLY A 35 14.59 3.61 -25.00
CA GLY A 35 13.31 2.97 -24.68
C GLY A 35 13.36 1.81 -23.68
N TRP A 36 14.53 1.51 -23.09
CA TRP A 36 14.70 0.49 -22.05
C TRP A 36 14.80 1.08 -20.63
N LEU A 37 14.85 2.41 -20.49
CA LEU A 37 15.04 3.09 -19.20
C LEU A 37 13.92 2.78 -18.19
N ASP A 38 12.69 2.67 -18.66
CA ASP A 38 11.54 2.34 -17.82
C ASP A 38 11.61 0.92 -17.28
N GLN A 39 11.95 -0.06 -18.12
CA GLN A 39 12.11 -1.45 -17.70
C GLN A 39 13.28 -1.62 -16.73
N ALA A 40 14.42 -0.98 -17.00
CA ALA A 40 15.57 -0.99 -16.08
C ALA A 40 15.23 -0.34 -14.74
N GLY A 41 14.57 0.82 -14.77
CA GLY A 41 14.10 1.50 -13.56
C GLY A 41 13.06 0.69 -12.78
N ALA A 42 12.15 0.01 -13.48
CA ALA A 42 11.14 -0.86 -12.88
C ALA A 42 11.76 -2.05 -12.13
N VAL A 43 12.69 -2.76 -12.77
CA VAL A 43 13.44 -3.86 -12.14
C VAL A 43 14.21 -3.33 -10.93
N GLY A 44 14.90 -2.19 -11.07
CA GLY A 44 15.65 -1.58 -9.98
C GLY A 44 14.80 -1.23 -8.75
N VAL A 45 13.63 -0.61 -8.95
CA VAL A 45 12.68 -0.32 -7.86
C VAL A 45 12.12 -1.61 -7.25
N ALA A 46 11.70 -2.57 -8.06
CA ALA A 46 11.16 -3.85 -7.58
C ALA A 46 12.18 -4.61 -6.71
N THR A 47 13.43 -4.66 -7.15
CA THR A 47 14.55 -5.25 -6.40
C THR A 47 14.80 -4.47 -5.10
N ALA A 48 14.94 -3.14 -5.18
CA ALA A 48 15.20 -2.30 -4.00
C ALA A 48 14.09 -2.41 -2.95
N TYR A 49 12.82 -2.45 -3.38
CA TYR A 49 11.68 -2.59 -2.47
C TYR A 49 11.57 -3.99 -1.88
N THR A 50 11.92 -5.02 -2.64
CA THR A 50 12.00 -6.40 -2.11
C THR A 50 13.08 -6.50 -1.03
N ILE A 51 14.26 -5.92 -1.27
CA ILE A 51 15.33 -5.83 -0.28
C ILE A 51 14.85 -5.04 0.94
N ALA A 52 14.25 -3.87 0.76
CA ALA A 52 13.75 -3.04 1.86
C ALA A 52 12.69 -3.77 2.71
N LEU A 53 11.75 -4.47 2.06
CA LEU A 53 10.72 -5.25 2.75
C LEU A 53 11.35 -6.37 3.57
N SER A 54 12.26 -7.13 2.97
CA SER A 54 12.95 -8.22 3.67
C SER A 54 13.80 -7.71 4.85
N LEU A 55 14.48 -6.57 4.73
CA LEU A 55 15.19 -5.91 5.84
C LEU A 55 14.22 -5.55 6.97
N ARG A 56 13.10 -4.92 6.62
CA ARG A 56 12.08 -4.50 7.60
C ARG A 56 11.44 -5.67 8.32
N THR A 57 11.31 -6.82 7.66
CA THR A 57 10.71 -8.03 8.24
C THR A 57 11.73 -9.01 8.84
N GLY A 58 13.02 -8.64 8.95
CA GLY A 58 14.06 -9.53 9.50
C GLY A 58 14.34 -10.77 8.64
N GLY A 59 14.16 -10.68 7.33
CA GLY A 59 14.39 -11.73 6.35
C GLY A 59 15.83 -11.80 5.82
N ARG A 60 16.01 -12.47 4.67
CA ARG A 60 17.32 -12.62 4.00
C ARG A 60 17.40 -11.67 2.79
N PRO A 61 17.85 -10.42 2.96
CA PRO A 61 17.74 -9.38 1.92
C PRO A 61 18.50 -9.69 0.64
N VAL A 62 19.68 -10.30 0.74
CA VAL A 62 20.46 -10.66 -0.44
C VAL A 62 19.74 -11.73 -1.26
N VAL A 63 19.16 -12.74 -0.62
CA VAL A 63 18.48 -13.84 -1.32
C VAL A 63 17.23 -13.33 -2.03
N PHE A 64 16.36 -12.61 -1.32
CA PHE A 64 15.13 -12.08 -1.92
C PHE A 64 15.40 -10.97 -2.93
N GLY A 65 16.44 -10.15 -2.73
CA GLY A 65 16.88 -9.15 -3.68
C GLY A 65 17.40 -9.75 -4.98
N LEU A 66 18.28 -10.76 -4.90
CA LEU A 66 18.78 -11.48 -6.08
C LEU A 66 17.66 -12.22 -6.81
N LEU A 67 16.72 -12.83 -6.08
CA LEU A 67 15.57 -13.49 -6.68
C LEU A 67 14.66 -12.46 -7.39
N ALA A 68 14.38 -11.31 -6.78
CA ALA A 68 13.61 -10.25 -7.41
C ALA A 68 14.32 -9.68 -8.65
N LEU A 69 15.64 -9.52 -8.60
CA LEU A 69 16.44 -9.09 -9.75
C LEU A 69 16.38 -10.12 -10.88
N ALA A 70 16.57 -11.41 -10.57
CA ALA A 70 16.52 -12.49 -11.54
C ALA A 70 15.13 -12.57 -12.20
N VAL A 71 14.05 -12.56 -11.42
CA VAL A 71 12.68 -12.58 -11.93
C VAL A 71 12.37 -11.34 -12.76
N GLY A 72 12.80 -10.15 -12.32
CA GLY A 72 12.61 -8.89 -13.06
C GLY A 72 13.35 -8.89 -14.39
N LEU A 73 14.61 -9.36 -14.42
CA LEU A 73 15.39 -9.50 -15.64
C LEU A 73 14.78 -10.54 -16.59
N LEU A 74 14.36 -11.69 -16.07
CA LEU A 74 13.67 -12.72 -16.87
C LEU A 74 12.36 -12.18 -17.47
N ALA A 75 11.60 -11.37 -16.74
CA ALA A 75 10.38 -10.75 -17.26
C ALA A 75 10.65 -9.74 -18.38
N VAL A 76 11.77 -9.02 -18.32
CA VAL A 76 12.12 -8.00 -19.32
C VAL A 76 12.77 -8.62 -20.56
N LEU A 77 13.72 -9.54 -20.35
CA LEU A 77 14.54 -10.18 -21.39
C LEU A 77 13.90 -11.43 -22.00
N GLY A 78 12.92 -12.01 -21.30
CA GLY A 78 12.22 -13.22 -21.75
C GLY A 78 11.38 -13.00 -23.02
N PRO A 79 11.04 -14.10 -23.71
CA PRO A 79 10.18 -14.04 -24.89
C PRO A 79 8.79 -13.51 -24.52
N HIS A 80 8.18 -12.72 -25.42
CA HIS A 80 6.92 -12.00 -25.15
C HIS A 80 5.67 -12.91 -25.09
N LYS A 81 5.82 -14.23 -25.25
CA LYS A 81 4.76 -15.24 -25.17
C LYS A 81 5.31 -16.54 -24.60
N GLU A 82 5.15 -16.72 -23.30
CA GLU A 82 5.39 -17.99 -22.60
C GLU A 82 4.10 -18.83 -22.55
N PRO A 83 4.19 -20.16 -22.37
CA PRO A 83 3.01 -21.03 -22.21
C PRO A 83 2.07 -20.64 -21.06
N PHE A 84 2.58 -19.87 -20.08
CA PHE A 84 1.88 -19.48 -18.85
C PHE A 84 1.48 -17.99 -18.80
N GLY A 85 1.55 -17.27 -19.92
CA GLY A 85 1.19 -15.85 -20.02
C GLY A 85 2.39 -14.89 -20.04
N ASP A 86 2.13 -13.59 -20.16
CA ASP A 86 3.19 -12.57 -20.22
C ASP A 86 3.85 -12.38 -18.84
N ALA A 87 5.14 -12.72 -18.75
CA ALA A 87 5.94 -12.61 -17.52
C ALA A 87 5.98 -11.17 -16.96
N ARG A 88 5.81 -10.16 -17.82
CA ARG A 88 5.75 -8.75 -17.41
C ARG A 88 4.53 -8.44 -16.57
N VAL A 89 3.40 -9.09 -16.85
CA VAL A 89 2.17 -8.98 -16.04
C VAL A 89 2.44 -9.50 -14.63
N GLY A 90 3.07 -10.67 -14.52
CA GLY A 90 3.46 -11.23 -13.23
C GLY A 90 4.41 -10.32 -12.46
N ALA A 91 5.44 -9.78 -13.13
CA ALA A 91 6.39 -8.85 -12.54
C ALA A 91 5.72 -7.54 -12.06
N ALA A 92 4.80 -6.98 -12.85
CA ALA A 92 4.05 -5.78 -12.48
C ALA A 92 3.14 -6.03 -11.25
N VAL A 93 2.42 -7.15 -11.23
CA VAL A 93 1.56 -7.55 -10.09
C VAL A 93 2.39 -7.76 -8.82
N MET A 94 3.52 -8.47 -8.91
CA MET A 94 4.41 -8.69 -7.77
C MET A 94 5.03 -7.40 -7.28
N THR A 95 5.45 -6.51 -8.19
CA THR A 95 6.00 -5.19 -7.84
C THR A 95 4.96 -4.34 -7.10
N ALA A 96 3.73 -4.26 -7.62
CA ALA A 96 2.63 -3.56 -6.95
C ALA A 96 2.35 -4.15 -5.56
N SER A 97 2.34 -5.48 -5.44
CA SER A 97 2.05 -6.18 -4.19
C SER A 97 3.13 -5.98 -3.12
N VAL A 98 4.41 -6.16 -3.48
CA VAL A 98 5.55 -5.94 -2.60
C VAL A 98 5.62 -4.48 -2.16
N THR A 99 5.39 -3.55 -3.09
CA THR A 99 5.31 -2.12 -2.79
C THR A 99 4.20 -1.83 -1.79
N ALA A 100 2.99 -2.36 -2.03
CA ALA A 100 1.84 -2.13 -1.18
C ALA A 100 2.12 -2.54 0.26
N VAL A 101 2.71 -3.73 0.43
CA VAL A 101 3.08 -4.28 1.73
C VAL A 101 4.23 -3.50 2.37
N LEU A 102 5.28 -3.16 1.62
CA LEU A 102 6.39 -2.34 2.12
C LEU A 102 5.91 -0.99 2.64
N ALA A 103 5.04 -0.32 1.87
CA ALA A 103 4.45 0.96 2.25
C ALA A 103 3.72 0.89 3.60
N VAL A 104 3.08 -0.25 3.91
CA VAL A 104 2.49 -0.48 5.24
C VAL A 104 3.57 -0.79 6.29
N MET A 105 4.48 -1.72 6.02
CA MET A 105 5.46 -2.22 7.00
C MET A 105 6.48 -1.17 7.44
N ILE A 106 6.75 -0.18 6.59
CA ILE A 106 7.70 0.89 6.87
C ILE A 106 7.12 1.98 7.79
N THR A 107 5.80 2.02 7.98
CA THR A 107 5.18 2.98 8.89
C THR A 107 5.59 2.73 10.34
N VAL A 108 5.58 3.79 11.14
CA VAL A 108 5.96 3.78 12.55
C VAL A 108 4.74 4.12 13.42
N PRO A 109 4.61 3.58 14.65
CA PRO A 109 3.55 3.96 15.57
C PRO A 109 3.50 5.47 15.81
N ALA A 110 2.30 6.03 15.86
CA ALA A 110 2.07 7.47 15.95
C ALA A 110 1.09 7.84 17.07
N VAL A 111 1.60 8.44 18.14
CA VAL A 111 0.75 8.88 19.28
C VAL A 111 -0.17 10.03 18.89
N ARG A 112 0.26 10.91 17.98
CA ARG A 112 -0.52 12.07 17.50
C ARG A 112 -1.06 11.79 16.11
N ALA A 113 -2.31 12.20 15.87
CA ALA A 113 -2.95 12.07 14.55
C ALA A 113 -2.12 12.72 13.43
N ALA A 114 -1.52 13.89 13.67
CA ALA A 114 -0.64 14.55 12.68
C ALA A 114 0.60 13.72 12.32
N VAL A 115 1.18 13.01 13.29
CA VAL A 115 2.29 12.08 13.02
C VAL A 115 1.79 10.89 12.22
N ALA A 116 0.59 10.38 12.51
CA ALA A 116 -0.03 9.30 11.74
C ALA A 116 -0.31 9.73 10.29
N VAL A 117 -0.77 10.97 10.07
CA VAL A 117 -0.95 11.55 8.72
C VAL A 117 0.37 11.51 7.96
N ARG A 118 1.48 11.95 8.57
CA ARG A 118 2.81 11.87 7.95
C ARG A 118 3.17 10.44 7.55
N GLU A 119 2.87 9.45 8.38
CA GLU A 119 3.13 8.04 8.04
C GLU A 119 2.29 7.56 6.86
N VAL A 120 1.02 7.99 6.75
CA VAL A 120 0.17 7.74 5.57
C VAL A 120 0.78 8.41 4.32
N LEU A 121 1.21 9.67 4.41
CA LEU A 121 1.82 10.38 3.28
C LEU A 121 3.07 9.64 2.77
N ILE A 122 3.92 9.17 3.68
CA ILE A 122 5.12 8.41 3.29
C ILE A 122 4.73 7.06 2.66
N ALA A 123 3.73 6.36 3.20
CA ALA A 123 3.24 5.11 2.63
C ALA A 123 2.71 5.31 1.19
N ILE A 124 1.91 6.36 0.97
CA ILE A 124 1.40 6.70 -0.37
C ILE A 124 2.51 7.11 -1.32
N ALA A 125 3.53 7.86 -0.87
CA ALA A 125 4.66 8.22 -1.71
C ALA A 125 5.48 6.99 -2.18
N ILE A 126 5.72 6.04 -1.27
CA ILE A 126 6.38 4.76 -1.60
C ILE A 126 5.53 3.95 -2.58
N SER A 127 4.22 3.90 -2.32
CA SER A 127 3.24 3.26 -3.20
C SER A 127 3.20 3.86 -4.60
N ALA A 128 3.24 5.19 -4.71
CA ALA A 128 3.27 5.90 -6.00
C ALA A 128 4.53 5.55 -6.81
N LEU A 129 5.71 5.52 -6.18
CA LEU A 129 6.94 5.15 -6.88
C LEU A 129 6.91 3.69 -7.35
N GLY A 130 6.45 2.76 -6.52
CA GLY A 130 6.32 1.36 -6.95
C GLY A 130 5.21 1.13 -7.97
N ALA A 131 4.16 1.97 -7.98
CA ALA A 131 3.15 1.98 -9.02
C ALA A 131 3.72 2.44 -10.37
N VAL A 132 4.56 3.48 -10.39
CA VAL A 132 5.31 3.89 -11.58
C VAL A 132 6.23 2.76 -12.07
N ALA A 133 6.90 2.07 -11.15
CA ALA A 133 7.71 0.90 -11.49
C ALA A 133 6.87 -0.24 -12.11
N ALA A 134 5.66 -0.50 -11.60
CA ALA A 134 4.75 -1.49 -12.19
C ALA A 134 4.37 -1.12 -13.64
N VAL A 135 4.13 0.16 -13.93
CA VAL A 135 3.90 0.66 -15.30
C VAL A 135 5.15 0.49 -16.18
N GLY A 136 6.35 0.67 -15.62
CA GLY A 136 7.60 0.57 -16.37
C GLY A 136 7.90 -0.82 -16.96
N PHE A 137 7.24 -1.88 -16.49
CA PHE A 137 7.29 -3.19 -17.13
C PHE A 137 6.56 -3.25 -18.48
N ARG A 138 5.76 -2.23 -18.83
CA ARG A 138 4.93 -2.18 -20.05
C ARG A 138 4.06 -3.43 -20.24
N ALA A 139 3.49 -3.92 -19.14
CA ALA A 139 2.67 -5.11 -19.17
C ALA A 139 1.30 -4.80 -19.80
N GLU A 140 0.87 -5.64 -20.75
CA GLU A 140 -0.49 -5.58 -21.29
C GLU A 140 -1.44 -6.26 -20.31
N VAL A 141 -2.19 -5.46 -19.53
CA VAL A 141 -3.07 -5.99 -18.49
C VAL A 141 -4.52 -5.61 -18.70
N GLN A 142 -5.40 -6.55 -18.32
CA GLN A 142 -6.78 -6.22 -18.01
C GLN A 142 -6.81 -5.61 -16.59
N VAL A 143 -7.13 -4.33 -16.50
CA VAL A 143 -7.04 -3.52 -15.26
C VAL A 143 -7.75 -4.18 -14.08
N GLU A 144 -8.94 -4.74 -14.31
CA GLU A 144 -9.71 -5.41 -13.24
C GLU A 144 -8.98 -6.64 -12.68
N ARG A 145 -8.44 -7.49 -13.57
CA ARG A 145 -7.69 -8.68 -13.14
C ARG A 145 -6.39 -8.30 -12.44
N PHE A 146 -5.73 -7.25 -12.91
CA PHE A 146 -4.55 -6.70 -12.26
C PHE A 146 -4.86 -6.22 -10.84
N ASP A 147 -5.93 -5.45 -10.66
CA ASP A 147 -6.36 -4.94 -9.35
C ASP A 147 -6.67 -6.10 -8.38
N TYR A 148 -7.43 -7.11 -8.82
CA TYR A 148 -7.73 -8.26 -7.98
C TYR A 148 -6.49 -9.08 -7.63
N ALA A 149 -5.61 -9.34 -8.61
CA ALA A 149 -4.39 -10.13 -8.38
C ALA A 149 -3.42 -9.41 -7.44
N ALA A 150 -3.15 -8.12 -7.68
CA ALA A 150 -2.25 -7.33 -6.84
C ALA A 150 -2.80 -7.19 -5.41
N LEU A 151 -4.11 -6.96 -5.27
CA LEU A 151 -4.75 -6.86 -3.96
C LEU A 151 -4.72 -8.19 -3.20
N LEU A 152 -5.05 -9.30 -3.87
CA LEU A 152 -5.03 -10.64 -3.28
C LEU A 152 -3.62 -11.01 -2.78
N VAL A 153 -2.61 -10.82 -3.63
CA VAL A 153 -1.22 -11.13 -3.28
C VAL A 153 -0.71 -10.19 -2.19
N ALA A 154 -1.01 -8.88 -2.26
CA ALA A 154 -0.65 -7.94 -1.20
C ALA A 154 -1.29 -8.30 0.14
N PHE A 155 -2.55 -8.73 0.16
CA PHE A 155 -3.19 -9.18 1.39
C PHE A 155 -2.61 -10.49 1.89
N ALA A 156 -2.40 -11.49 1.04
CA ALA A 156 -1.79 -12.76 1.45
C ALA A 156 -0.42 -12.53 2.10
N LEU A 157 0.43 -11.72 1.46
CA LEU A 157 1.74 -11.34 1.99
C LEU A 157 1.63 -10.50 3.26
N GLY A 158 0.79 -9.47 3.26
CA GLY A 158 0.61 -8.56 4.39
C GLY A 158 0.09 -9.28 5.63
N PHE A 159 -0.98 -10.07 5.50
CA PHE A 159 -1.52 -10.88 6.59
C PHE A 159 -0.52 -11.93 7.06
N GLY A 160 0.20 -12.59 6.15
CA GLY A 160 1.27 -13.54 6.51
C GLY A 160 2.36 -12.89 7.37
N LEU A 161 2.77 -11.66 7.05
CA LEU A 161 3.75 -10.90 7.84
C LEU A 161 3.17 -10.42 9.17
N VAL A 162 1.95 -9.87 9.17
CA VAL A 162 1.29 -9.41 10.39
C VAL A 162 1.02 -10.55 11.36
N PHE A 163 0.68 -11.73 10.85
CA PHE A 163 0.52 -12.94 11.66
C PHE A 163 1.80 -13.25 12.45
N ARG A 164 2.97 -13.12 11.81
CA ARG A 164 4.28 -13.31 12.46
C ARG A 164 4.60 -12.18 13.45
N LEU A 165 4.29 -10.92 13.10
CA LEU A 165 4.54 -9.75 13.95
C LEU A 165 3.64 -9.68 15.19
N GLY A 166 2.39 -10.14 15.07
CA GLY A 166 1.34 -10.04 16.05
C GLY A 166 1.37 -11.11 17.14
N ALA A 167 2.33 -12.04 17.15
CA ALA A 167 2.31 -13.27 17.97
C ALA A 167 1.16 -14.24 17.63
N GLY A 168 0.75 -14.26 16.36
CA GLY A 168 -0.34 -15.11 15.86
C GLY A 168 -1.74 -14.66 16.29
N TRP A 169 -2.71 -15.59 16.25
CA TRP A 169 -4.11 -15.36 16.67
C TRP A 169 -4.24 -14.86 18.12
N HIS A 170 -3.26 -15.17 18.97
CA HIS A 170 -3.24 -14.74 20.38
C HIS A 170 -3.05 -13.23 20.55
N GLY A 171 -2.44 -12.54 19.58
CA GLY A 171 -2.38 -11.07 19.58
C GLY A 171 -3.67 -10.40 19.11
N LEU A 172 -4.56 -11.20 18.52
CA LEU A 172 -5.87 -10.82 17.98
C LEU A 172 -6.89 -10.88 19.13
N GLY A 173 -6.74 -10.00 20.13
CA GLY A 173 -7.77 -9.87 21.17
C GLY A 173 -9.14 -9.50 20.57
N ARG A 174 -10.22 -9.54 21.36
CA ARG A 174 -11.62 -9.35 20.88
C ARG A 174 -11.82 -8.17 19.93
N ARG A 175 -11.15 -7.04 20.19
CA ARG A 175 -11.20 -5.85 19.31
C ARG A 175 -10.47 -6.03 17.99
N GLY A 176 -9.33 -6.72 17.98
CA GLY A 176 -8.63 -7.07 16.75
C GLY A 176 -9.50 -7.96 15.85
N VAL A 177 -10.24 -8.91 16.44
CA VAL A 177 -11.13 -9.80 15.69
C VAL A 177 -12.26 -9.00 15.07
N LEU A 178 -12.89 -8.12 15.85
CA LEU A 178 -13.93 -7.21 15.35
C LEU A 178 -13.42 -6.34 14.20
N VAL A 179 -12.20 -5.80 14.29
CA VAL A 179 -11.65 -4.95 13.22
C VAL A 179 -11.33 -5.77 11.97
N VAL A 180 -10.76 -6.98 12.11
CA VAL A 180 -10.52 -7.86 10.97
C VAL A 180 -11.84 -8.25 10.31
N LEU A 181 -12.83 -8.68 11.10
CA LEU A 181 -14.16 -9.02 10.57
C LEU A 181 -14.85 -7.82 9.91
N ALA A 182 -14.83 -6.65 10.55
CA ALA A 182 -15.43 -5.44 10.00
C ALA A 182 -14.70 -4.96 8.74
N GLY A 183 -13.37 -5.00 8.73
CA GLY A 183 -12.55 -4.66 7.56
C GLY A 183 -12.76 -5.62 6.40
N SER A 184 -12.78 -6.93 6.68
CA SER A 184 -13.09 -7.96 5.69
C SER A 184 -14.53 -7.86 5.18
N ALA A 185 -15.50 -7.56 6.04
CA ALA A 185 -16.89 -7.33 5.66
C ALA A 185 -17.04 -6.07 4.80
N ALA A 186 -16.41 -4.96 5.19
CA ALA A 186 -16.42 -3.72 4.40
C ALA A 186 -15.78 -3.93 3.03
N LEU A 187 -14.69 -4.69 2.96
CA LEU A 187 -14.05 -5.07 1.69
C LEU A 187 -14.98 -5.96 0.85
N ALA A 188 -15.57 -6.99 1.45
CA ALA A 188 -16.48 -7.90 0.77
C ALA A 188 -17.72 -7.16 0.24
N VAL A 189 -18.32 -6.27 1.04
CA VAL A 189 -19.45 -5.42 0.64
C VAL A 189 -19.04 -4.48 -0.49
N SER A 190 -17.85 -3.87 -0.42
CA SER A 190 -17.37 -2.97 -1.48
C SER A 190 -17.20 -3.71 -2.81
N ILE A 191 -16.64 -4.93 -2.77
CA ILE A 191 -16.47 -5.77 -3.96
C ILE A 191 -17.82 -6.28 -4.47
N ALA A 192 -18.65 -6.82 -3.58
CA ALA A 192 -19.96 -7.37 -3.93
C ALA A 192 -20.90 -6.29 -4.49
N TYR A 193 -20.88 -5.08 -3.94
CA TYR A 193 -21.64 -3.96 -4.47
C TYR A 193 -21.18 -3.60 -5.88
N ALA A 194 -19.87 -3.51 -6.12
CA ALA A 194 -19.33 -3.23 -7.44
C ALA A 194 -19.71 -4.32 -8.46
N GLU A 195 -19.66 -5.60 -8.05
CA GLU A 195 -20.02 -6.73 -8.92
C GLU A 195 -21.54 -6.81 -9.18
N MET A 196 -22.35 -6.53 -8.15
CA MET A 196 -23.81 -6.50 -8.25
C MET A 196 -24.27 -5.40 -9.20
N LEU A 197 -23.66 -4.21 -9.10
CA LEU A 197 -23.95 -3.11 -10.02
C LEU A 197 -23.59 -3.48 -11.47
N ARG A 198 -22.47 -4.18 -11.68
CA ARG A 198 -22.01 -4.61 -13.01
C ARG A 198 -22.87 -5.70 -13.63
N ARG A 199 -23.34 -6.68 -12.85
CA ARG A 199 -24.08 -7.85 -13.37
C ARG A 199 -25.58 -7.68 -13.35
N TYR A 200 -26.11 -6.94 -12.38
CA TYR A 200 -27.54 -6.88 -12.09
C TYR A 200 -28.07 -5.45 -11.97
N GLY A 201 -27.24 -4.44 -12.20
CA GLY A 201 -27.68 -3.05 -12.21
C GLY A 201 -28.71 -2.82 -13.32
N SER A 202 -29.85 -2.22 -12.98
CA SER A 202 -30.79 -1.73 -13.99
C SER A 202 -30.13 -0.64 -14.82
N THR A 203 -30.44 -0.58 -16.12
CA THR A 203 -29.81 0.36 -17.07
C THR A 203 -29.85 1.80 -16.55
N HIS A 204 -31.01 2.25 -16.05
CA HIS A 204 -31.18 3.58 -15.47
C HIS A 204 -30.29 3.85 -14.24
N MET A 205 -30.09 2.88 -13.35
CA MET A 205 -29.24 3.07 -12.17
C MET A 205 -27.77 3.15 -12.55
N VAL A 206 -27.37 2.35 -13.54
CA VAL A 206 -26.02 2.37 -14.11
C VAL A 206 -25.77 3.70 -14.83
N ASP A 207 -26.74 4.21 -15.58
CA ASP A 207 -26.67 5.50 -16.26
C ASP A 207 -26.51 6.66 -15.27
N LEU A 208 -27.31 6.71 -14.20
CA LEU A 208 -27.17 7.73 -13.15
C LEU A 208 -25.77 7.74 -12.51
N VAL A 209 -25.21 6.56 -12.25
CA VAL A 209 -23.85 6.45 -11.70
C VAL A 209 -22.81 6.92 -12.72
N PHE A 210 -22.95 6.54 -14.00
CA PHE A 210 -22.05 6.99 -15.03
C PHE A 210 -22.14 8.50 -15.29
N ASP A 211 -23.34 9.07 -15.25
CA ASP A 211 -23.55 10.51 -15.40
C ASP A 211 -22.98 11.28 -14.22
N ALA A 212 -23.13 10.78 -12.99
CA ALA A 212 -22.47 11.36 -11.82
C ALA A 212 -20.94 11.27 -11.94
N VAL A 213 -20.39 10.13 -12.37
CA VAL A 213 -18.95 9.94 -12.58
C VAL A 213 -18.42 10.90 -13.65
N ARG A 214 -19.14 11.04 -14.77
CA ARG A 214 -18.80 11.99 -15.84
C ARG A 214 -18.84 13.42 -15.33
N TRP A 215 -19.91 13.81 -14.64
CA TRP A 215 -20.03 15.14 -14.06
C TRP A 215 -18.88 15.47 -13.10
N VAL A 216 -18.51 14.54 -12.22
CA VAL A 216 -17.37 14.72 -11.31
C VAL A 216 -16.07 14.85 -12.11
N ARG A 217 -15.85 13.99 -13.11
CA ARG A 217 -14.65 14.05 -13.96
C ARG A 217 -14.57 15.37 -14.73
N ASP A 218 -15.68 15.87 -15.26
CA ASP A 218 -15.73 17.13 -16.01
C ASP A 218 -15.57 18.36 -15.09
N THR A 219 -16.05 18.27 -13.84
CA THR A 219 -16.03 19.39 -12.89
C THR A 219 -14.70 19.50 -12.13
N ILE A 220 -14.20 18.39 -11.60
CA ILE A 220 -13.02 18.35 -10.72
C ILE A 220 -11.87 17.50 -11.28
N GLY A 221 -11.99 16.98 -12.50
CA GLY A 221 -10.92 16.30 -13.22
C GLY A 221 -10.70 14.83 -12.86
N ALA A 222 -11.19 14.34 -11.71
CA ALA A 222 -10.97 12.97 -11.25
C ALA A 222 -11.99 12.48 -10.22
N VAL A 223 -12.22 11.16 -10.19
CA VAL A 223 -13.12 10.51 -9.22
C VAL A 223 -12.29 9.75 -8.16
N PRO A 224 -12.45 10.04 -6.86
CA PRO A 224 -11.72 9.34 -5.81
C PRO A 224 -12.10 7.85 -5.77
N ARG A 225 -11.14 6.97 -5.46
CA ARG A 225 -11.37 5.52 -5.41
C ARG A 225 -11.99 5.12 -4.07
N PRO A 226 -13.19 4.49 -4.06
CA PRO A 226 -13.88 4.10 -2.83
C PRO A 226 -13.04 3.21 -1.91
N MET A 227 -12.29 2.24 -2.47
CA MET A 227 -11.42 1.36 -1.68
C MET A 227 -10.34 2.11 -0.91
N GLN A 228 -9.78 3.18 -1.49
CA GLN A 228 -8.77 4.00 -0.83
C GLN A 228 -9.41 4.82 0.30
N VAL A 229 -10.56 5.45 0.02
CA VAL A 229 -11.28 6.36 0.94
C VAL A 229 -11.90 5.64 2.12
N LEU A 230 -12.57 4.50 1.89
CA LEU A 230 -13.40 3.85 2.90
C LEU A 230 -12.65 2.80 3.72
N VAL A 231 -11.61 2.18 3.15
CA VAL A 231 -10.91 1.06 3.77
C VAL A 231 -9.43 1.37 3.97
N GLY A 232 -8.68 1.57 2.87
CA GLY A 232 -7.23 1.55 2.94
C GLY A 232 -6.60 2.71 3.73
N ILE A 233 -6.88 3.95 3.37
CA ILE A 233 -6.29 5.13 4.04
C ILE A 233 -6.76 5.24 5.50
N PRO A 234 -8.07 5.11 5.81
CA PRO A 234 -8.53 5.13 7.21
C PRO A 234 -7.84 4.06 8.06
N ALA A 235 -7.68 2.85 7.52
CA ALA A 235 -7.04 1.75 8.22
C ALA A 235 -5.53 1.98 8.45
N LEU A 236 -4.81 2.61 7.51
CA LEU A 236 -3.42 3.03 7.74
C LEU A 236 -3.34 4.07 8.85
N LEU A 237 -4.17 5.11 8.78
CA LEU A 237 -4.12 6.22 9.73
C LEU A 237 -4.45 5.75 11.15
N TRP A 238 -5.60 5.08 11.29
CA TRP A 238 -6.05 4.55 12.57
C TRP A 238 -5.15 3.43 13.07
N GLY A 239 -4.67 2.54 12.19
CA GLY A 239 -3.74 1.49 12.55
C GLY A 239 -2.41 2.02 13.09
N CYS A 240 -1.82 3.03 12.45
CA CYS A 240 -0.60 3.68 12.96
C CYS A 240 -0.83 4.33 14.33
N HIS A 241 -2.02 4.91 14.53
CA HIS A 241 -2.41 5.48 15.82
C HIS A 241 -2.57 4.41 16.90
N MET A 242 -3.25 3.31 16.59
CA MET A 242 -3.44 2.18 17.50
C MET A 242 -2.13 1.48 17.85
N ARG A 243 -1.20 1.34 16.89
CA ARG A 243 0.10 0.68 17.09
C ARG A 243 0.94 1.31 18.19
N ALA A 244 0.77 2.60 18.44
CA ALA A 244 1.45 3.27 19.55
C ALA A 244 1.11 2.64 20.90
N ARG A 245 -0.11 2.11 21.05
CA ARG A 245 -0.66 1.58 22.32
C ARG A 245 -0.86 0.07 22.32
N ARG A 246 -1.15 -0.54 21.16
CA ARG A 246 -1.64 -1.92 21.05
C ARG A 246 -1.04 -2.65 19.86
N ARG A 247 -0.63 -3.92 20.07
CA ARG A 247 -0.14 -4.79 18.98
C ARG A 247 -1.19 -5.03 17.89
N GLN A 248 -2.47 -4.97 18.25
CA GLN A 248 -3.61 -5.15 17.34
C GLN A 248 -3.63 -4.14 16.19
N GLY A 249 -2.99 -2.97 16.34
CA GLY A 249 -2.93 -1.97 15.28
C GLY A 249 -2.29 -2.48 13.98
N TRP A 250 -1.43 -3.51 14.03
CA TRP A 250 -0.88 -4.14 12.84
C TRP A 250 -1.94 -4.82 11.95
N TRP A 251 -2.95 -5.45 12.56
CA TRP A 251 -4.07 -6.05 11.83
C TRP A 251 -4.88 -5.01 11.09
N VAL A 252 -5.05 -3.83 11.70
CA VAL A 252 -5.72 -2.68 11.08
C VAL A 252 -4.85 -2.13 9.94
N CYS A 253 -3.57 -1.87 10.20
CA CYS A 253 -2.64 -1.34 9.19
C CYS A 253 -2.59 -2.18 7.91
N VAL A 254 -2.75 -3.51 8.00
CA VAL A 254 -2.69 -4.39 6.82
C VAL A 254 -3.79 -4.08 5.81
N PHE A 255 -4.97 -3.62 6.25
CA PHE A 255 -6.02 -3.14 5.34
C PHE A 255 -5.58 -1.91 4.54
N GLY A 256 -4.55 -1.22 4.99
CA GLY A 256 -3.82 -0.22 4.23
C GLY A 256 -3.27 -0.68 2.89
N CYS A 257 -3.01 -1.98 2.73
CA CYS A 257 -2.64 -2.56 1.44
C CYS A 257 -3.71 -2.30 0.37
N ALA A 258 -4.98 -2.16 0.74
CA ALA A 258 -6.04 -1.79 -0.20
C ALA A 258 -5.82 -0.41 -0.82
N ALA A 259 -5.32 0.56 -0.04
CA ALA A 259 -4.99 1.88 -0.58
C ALA A 259 -3.71 1.82 -1.41
N THR A 260 -2.64 1.24 -0.86
CA THR A 260 -1.32 1.27 -1.50
C THR A 260 -1.21 0.37 -2.74
N ALA A 261 -1.98 -0.72 -2.82
CA ALA A 261 -2.08 -1.51 -4.05
C ALA A 261 -2.92 -0.79 -5.12
N SER A 262 -3.99 -0.09 -4.70
CA SER A 262 -4.90 0.61 -5.62
C SER A 262 -4.24 1.78 -6.37
N VAL A 263 -3.14 2.35 -5.87
CA VAL A 263 -2.37 3.37 -6.60
C VAL A 263 -1.79 2.79 -7.89
N ALA A 264 -1.27 1.55 -7.85
CA ALA A 264 -0.79 0.86 -9.05
C ALA A 264 -1.91 0.62 -10.06
N GLY A 265 -3.07 0.17 -9.61
CA GLY A 265 -4.26 0.02 -10.44
C GLY A 265 -4.71 1.27 -11.18
N THR A 266 -4.48 2.43 -10.57
CA THR A 266 -4.84 3.72 -11.17
C THR A 266 -3.87 4.10 -12.29
N LEU A 267 -2.57 3.89 -12.06
CA LEU A 267 -1.51 4.25 -13.01
C LEU A 267 -1.33 3.26 -14.16
N VAL A 268 -1.66 2.00 -13.94
CA VAL A 268 -1.58 0.95 -14.98
C VAL A 268 -2.76 1.03 -15.95
N ASN A 269 -3.86 1.70 -15.59
CA ASN A 269 -4.99 1.88 -16.47
C ASN A 269 -4.65 2.81 -17.65
N PRO A 270 -4.64 2.33 -18.90
CA PRO A 270 -4.29 3.14 -20.06
C PRO A 270 -5.31 4.28 -20.32
N GLY A 271 -6.53 4.16 -19.80
CA GLY A 271 -7.56 5.19 -19.90
C GLY A 271 -7.41 6.34 -18.91
N THR A 272 -6.41 6.31 -18.02
CA THR A 272 -6.20 7.34 -17.00
C THR A 272 -4.90 8.11 -17.32
N GLY A 273 -5.00 9.43 -17.51
CA GLY A 273 -3.80 10.26 -17.65
C GLY A 273 -2.98 10.37 -16.34
N TRP A 274 -1.70 10.73 -16.42
CA TRP A 274 -0.84 10.92 -15.23
C TRP A 274 -1.41 11.94 -14.23
N LEU A 275 -1.94 13.05 -14.74
CA LEU A 275 -2.57 14.08 -13.91
C LEU A 275 -3.85 13.56 -13.26
N GLU A 276 -4.71 12.88 -14.03
CA GLU A 276 -5.93 12.27 -13.49
C GLU A 276 -5.58 11.25 -12.39
N ALA A 277 -4.59 10.39 -12.60
CA ALA A 277 -4.14 9.42 -11.60
C ALA A 277 -3.61 10.08 -10.31
N ALA A 278 -2.91 11.22 -10.45
CA ALA A 278 -2.45 12.01 -9.31
C ALA A 278 -3.63 12.61 -8.54
N LEU A 279 -4.62 13.18 -9.24
CA LEU A 279 -5.84 13.74 -8.63
C LEU A 279 -6.69 12.65 -7.95
N ILE A 280 -6.88 11.49 -8.59
CA ILE A 280 -7.58 10.33 -8.00
C ILE A 280 -6.94 9.98 -6.66
N THR A 281 -5.62 9.82 -6.63
CA THR A 281 -4.88 9.49 -5.40
C THR A 281 -4.98 10.60 -4.36
N ALA A 282 -4.85 11.87 -4.76
CA ALA A 282 -4.92 13.02 -3.86
C ALA A 282 -6.30 13.22 -3.23
N TYR A 283 -7.37 13.13 -4.02
CA TYR A 283 -8.75 13.24 -3.51
C TYR A 283 -9.09 12.07 -2.59
N SER A 284 -8.66 10.87 -2.97
CA SER A 284 -8.84 9.69 -2.13
C SER A 284 -8.11 9.83 -0.79
N LEU A 285 -6.88 10.36 -0.82
CA LEU A 285 -6.07 10.65 0.35
C LEU A 285 -6.77 11.61 1.30
N VAL A 286 -7.23 12.76 0.81
CA VAL A 286 -7.90 13.78 1.65
C VAL A 286 -9.17 13.22 2.29
N LEU A 287 -10.04 12.59 1.51
CA LEU A 287 -11.28 12.01 2.03
C LEU A 287 -11.02 10.85 3.00
N GLY A 288 -10.08 9.97 2.67
CA GLY A 288 -9.69 8.86 3.54
C GLY A 288 -9.05 9.31 4.85
N LEU A 289 -8.27 10.39 4.85
CA LEU A 289 -7.72 10.98 6.07
C LEU A 289 -8.84 11.55 6.96
N ALA A 290 -9.86 12.18 6.38
CA ALA A 290 -11.02 12.67 7.12
C ALA A 290 -11.78 11.53 7.80
N VAL A 291 -12.06 10.44 7.06
CA VAL A 291 -12.70 9.23 7.61
C VAL A 291 -11.84 8.59 8.70
N GLY A 292 -10.53 8.42 8.46
CA GLY A 292 -9.61 7.86 9.45
C GLY A 292 -9.50 8.71 10.71
N TYR A 293 -9.53 10.04 10.58
CA TYR A 293 -9.54 10.94 11.73
C TYR A 293 -10.83 10.79 12.54
N ALA A 294 -11.98 10.69 11.88
CA ALA A 294 -13.25 10.42 12.54
C ALA A 294 -13.22 9.09 13.31
N LEU A 295 -12.66 8.03 12.74
CA LEU A 295 -12.47 6.74 13.42
C LEU A 295 -11.59 6.85 14.67
N ILE A 296 -10.49 7.59 14.60
CA ILE A 296 -9.64 7.85 15.77
C ILE A 296 -10.44 8.56 16.87
N ARG A 297 -11.23 9.58 16.51
CA ARG A 297 -12.06 10.33 17.47
C ARG A 297 -13.13 9.45 18.10
N LEU A 298 -13.78 8.60 17.31
CA LEU A 298 -14.78 7.64 17.76
C LEU A 298 -14.16 6.62 18.74
N ASP A 299 -13.02 6.03 18.38
CA ASP A 299 -12.33 5.06 19.24
C ASP A 299 -11.89 5.67 20.57
N LEU A 300 -11.37 6.90 20.56
CA LEU A 300 -11.02 7.63 21.78
C LEU A 300 -12.24 7.97 22.64
N ALA A 301 -13.38 8.31 22.02
CA ALA A 301 -14.62 8.60 22.73
C ALA A 301 -15.21 7.34 23.41
N LEU A 302 -15.13 6.19 22.73
CA LEU A 302 -15.65 4.91 23.24
C LEU A 302 -14.70 4.21 24.23
N SER A 303 -13.38 4.41 24.08
CA SER A 303 -12.35 3.72 24.86
C SER A 303 -11.78 4.55 26.02
N GLY A 304 -11.99 5.86 26.04
CA GLY A 304 -11.35 6.76 26.99
C GLY A 304 -11.87 6.60 28.42
N SER A 305 -10.97 6.42 29.38
CA SER A 305 -11.27 6.62 30.80
C SER A 305 -11.61 8.10 31.04
N ARG A 306 -12.72 8.35 31.74
CA ARG A 306 -13.19 9.70 32.07
C ARG A 306 -12.24 10.34 33.11
N GLY A 307 -11.25 11.12 32.66
CA GLY A 307 -10.41 11.94 33.55
C GLY A 307 -9.10 12.43 32.92
N SER A 308 -8.58 13.57 33.41
CA SER A 308 -7.28 14.12 32.97
C SER A 308 -6.08 13.31 33.47
N ARG A 309 -6.17 12.76 34.70
CA ARG A 309 -5.12 11.95 35.33
C ARG A 309 -4.98 10.57 34.68
N ALA A 310 -6.09 9.87 34.44
CA ALA A 310 -6.06 8.58 33.74
C ALA A 310 -5.54 8.70 32.30
N ARG A 311 -5.78 9.84 31.63
CA ARG A 311 -5.17 10.16 30.32
C ARG A 311 -3.67 10.40 30.40
N GLN A 312 -3.17 11.02 31.46
CA GLN A 312 -1.72 11.21 31.67
C GLN A 312 -1.02 9.90 32.04
N GLU A 313 -1.61 9.08 32.91
CA GLU A 313 -1.08 7.76 33.27
C GLU A 313 -1.09 6.80 32.06
N GLU A 314 -2.13 6.83 31.23
CA GLU A 314 -2.15 6.09 29.96
C GLU A 314 -1.11 6.65 28.97
N GLN A 315 -0.89 7.96 28.89
CA GLN A 315 0.16 8.56 28.05
C GLN A 315 1.58 8.21 28.51
N LEU A 316 1.80 8.07 29.82
CA LEU A 316 3.08 7.72 30.42
C LEU A 316 3.35 6.20 30.36
N GLY A 317 2.31 5.37 30.41
CA GLY A 317 2.41 3.90 30.39
C GLY A 317 2.27 3.25 29.01
N ALA A 318 1.68 3.93 28.02
CA ALA A 318 1.27 3.30 26.74
C ALA A 318 2.15 3.68 25.53
N VAL A 319 3.44 3.89 25.72
CA VAL A 319 4.38 3.93 24.59
C VAL A 319 5.00 2.56 24.45
N ARG A 320 4.45 1.73 23.55
CA ARG A 320 5.16 0.52 23.13
C ARG A 320 6.27 0.96 22.15
N PRO A 321 7.57 0.84 22.51
CA PRO A 321 8.62 1.14 21.55
C PRO A 321 8.62 0.08 20.46
N GLU A 322 8.28 0.49 19.23
CA GLU A 322 8.61 -0.29 18.04
C GLU A 322 9.95 0.21 17.48
N PRO A 323 10.73 -0.68 16.83
CA PRO A 323 12.02 -0.31 16.26
C PRO A 323 11.85 0.77 15.17
N SER A 324 12.90 1.58 15.01
CA SER A 324 12.89 2.67 14.02
C SER A 324 12.68 2.13 12.61
N ARG A 325 12.28 3.00 11.67
CA ARG A 325 11.88 2.65 10.29
C ARG A 325 12.86 1.71 9.57
N LEU A 326 14.15 1.89 9.81
CA LEU A 326 15.24 1.16 9.15
C LEU A 326 15.71 -0.07 9.94
N GLN A 327 15.15 -0.31 11.12
CA GLN A 327 15.46 -1.49 11.91
C GLN A 327 14.48 -2.63 11.61
N PRO A 328 14.87 -3.90 11.79
CA PRO A 328 13.97 -5.03 11.64
C PRO A 328 12.83 -4.96 12.66
N LEU A 329 11.62 -5.34 12.25
CA LEU A 329 10.46 -5.50 13.14
C LEU A 329 10.46 -6.83 13.90
N LEU A 330 11.12 -7.85 13.34
CA LEU A 330 11.26 -9.21 13.86
C LEU A 330 12.67 -9.45 14.37
#